data_AF-A0A183AE34-F1
#
_entry.id   AF-A0A183AE34-F1
#
_cell.length_a   1.000
_cell.length_b   1.000
_cell.length_c   1.000
_cell.angle_alpha   90.00
_cell.angle_beta   90.00
_cell.angle_gamma   90.00
#
_symmetry.space_group_name_H-M   'P 1'
#
loop_
_entity.id
_entity.type
_entity.pdbx_description
1 polymer ?
#
loop_
_entity_poly.entity_id
_entity_poly.type
_entity_poly.pdbx_seq_one_letter_code
_entity_poly.pdbx_strand_id
1 'polypeptide(L)'
;LLFVHIPMTVYNIRAGRSASQPWHRNRGVYESFRPSFPLFILLASSVCWVFLSPSDVLSRQPRLFMYCYATVASNVCCKLILAQLCKSRAPVFNQLVIIYSVFVFWWCTAIPLDWSTQYEVAFLCALSSFVTAVHIYEAYSIVSEN
;
A
#
# COMPACT_ATOMS: atom_id res chain seq x y z
N LEU A 1 11.66 -7.27 -20.06
CA LEU A 1 11.74 -6.20 -19.03
C LEU A 1 12.22 -6.74 -17.68
N LEU A 2 11.50 -7.65 -17.01
CA LEU A 2 11.89 -8.19 -15.69
C LEU A 2 13.32 -8.78 -15.63
N PHE A 3 13.72 -9.53 -16.65
CA PHE A 3 15.05 -10.15 -16.75
C PHE A 3 16.23 -9.18 -16.76
N VAL A 4 16.01 -7.91 -17.12
CA VAL A 4 17.07 -6.88 -17.15
C VAL A 4 17.00 -5.99 -15.92
N HIS A 5 15.78 -5.63 -15.49
CA HIS A 5 15.58 -4.76 -14.35
C HIS A 5 15.98 -5.43 -13.03
N ILE A 6 15.69 -6.72 -12.83
CA ILE A 6 16.01 -7.40 -11.56
C ILE A 6 17.53 -7.49 -11.35
N PRO A 7 18.35 -7.98 -12.31
CA PRO A 7 19.80 -8.01 -12.14
C PRO A 7 20.41 -6.62 -11.99
N MET A 8 19.96 -5.63 -12.75
CA MET A 8 20.45 -4.25 -12.63
C MET A 8 20.12 -3.63 -11.26
N THR A 9 18.94 -3.89 -10.72
CA THR A 9 18.55 -3.38 -9.40
C THR A 9 19.37 -4.05 -8.30
N VAL A 10 19.58 -5.36 -8.38
CA VAL A 10 20.43 -6.11 -7.44
C VAL A 10 21.89 -5.65 -7.52
N TYR A 11 22.42 -5.47 -8.73
CA TYR A 11 23.76 -4.93 -8.95
C TYR A 11 23.89 -3.52 -8.37
N ASN A 12 22.94 -2.63 -8.62
CA ASN A 12 22.95 -1.25 -8.10
C ASN A 12 22.84 -1.19 -6.57
N ILE A 13 22.03 -2.05 -5.94
CA ILE A 13 21.95 -2.16 -4.47
C ILE A 13 23.29 -2.65 -3.89
N ARG A 14 23.95 -3.60 -4.56
CA ARG A 14 25.22 -4.19 -4.10
C ARG A 14 26.41 -3.26 -4.34
N ALA A 15 26.49 -2.64 -5.52
CA ALA A 15 27.53 -1.68 -5.91
C ALA A 15 27.35 -0.33 -5.19
N GLY A 16 26.12 0.07 -4.90
CA GLY A 16 25.78 1.27 -4.12
C GLY A 16 26.17 1.22 -2.64
N ARG A 17 26.76 0.11 -2.17
CA ARG A 17 27.44 0.04 -0.86
C ARG A 17 28.83 0.67 -0.87
N SER A 18 29.37 1.04 -2.04
CA SER A 18 30.67 1.69 -2.14
C SER A 18 30.60 3.10 -1.56
N ALA A 19 31.40 3.37 -0.52
CA ALA A 19 31.46 4.64 0.21
C ALA A 19 32.01 5.84 -0.60
N SER A 20 32.17 5.68 -1.92
CA SER A 20 32.86 6.63 -2.80
C SER A 20 31.96 7.68 -3.43
N GLN A 21 30.65 7.48 -3.39
CA GLN A 21 29.72 8.40 -4.01
C GLN A 21 29.25 9.38 -2.88
N PRO A 22 28.49 10.46 -3.13
CA PRO A 22 28.00 11.36 -2.05
C PRO A 22 26.53 11.15 -1.59
N TRP A 23 25.70 10.40 -2.33
CA TRP A 23 24.25 10.24 -2.06
C TRP A 23 23.82 8.96 -1.34
N HIS A 24 24.72 8.02 -1.06
CA HIS A 24 24.43 6.75 -0.37
C HIS A 24 24.64 7.04 1.10
N ARG A 25 23.52 7.36 1.70
CA ARG A 25 23.31 7.10 3.11
C ARG A 25 23.56 5.59 3.26
N ASN A 26 24.60 5.18 3.98
CA ASN A 26 24.94 3.78 4.32
C ASN A 26 23.77 3.08 5.03
N ARG A 27 22.67 2.87 4.32
CA ARG A 27 21.47 2.23 4.85
C ARG A 27 21.54 0.79 4.36
N GLY A 28 21.53 -0.14 5.31
CA GLY A 28 21.64 -1.56 5.00
C GLY A 28 20.54 -2.04 4.03
N VAL A 29 20.69 -3.26 3.52
CA VAL A 29 19.73 -3.89 2.58
C VAL A 29 18.28 -3.81 3.06
N TYR A 30 18.06 -3.87 4.37
CA TYR A 30 16.76 -3.70 5.00
C TYR A 30 16.09 -2.37 4.61
N GLU A 31 16.84 -1.27 4.56
CA GLU A 31 16.26 0.03 4.21
C GLU A 31 15.93 0.16 2.72
N SER A 32 16.61 -0.61 1.86
CA SER A 32 16.27 -0.68 0.43
C SER A 32 14.96 -1.42 0.19
N PHE A 33 14.65 -2.45 0.99
CA PHE A 33 13.39 -3.21 0.91
C PHE A 33 12.24 -2.59 1.71
N ARG A 34 12.55 -1.71 2.66
CA ARG A 34 11.61 -0.92 3.45
C ARG A 34 10.40 -0.34 2.67
N PRO A 35 10.55 0.27 1.49
CA PRO A 35 9.42 0.75 0.69
C PRO A 35 8.51 -0.37 0.13
N SER A 36 9.03 -1.59 0.01
CA SER A 36 8.28 -2.72 -0.53
C SER A 36 7.33 -3.32 0.51
N PHE A 37 7.66 -3.26 1.81
CA PHE A 37 6.84 -3.80 2.89
C PHE A 37 5.38 -3.34 2.88
N PRO A 38 5.05 -2.03 2.83
CA PRO A 38 3.65 -1.59 2.82
C PRO A 38 2.88 -2.08 1.58
N LEU A 39 3.53 -2.17 0.41
CA LEU A 39 2.92 -2.71 -0.80
C LEU A 39 2.68 -4.22 -0.70
N PHE A 40 3.60 -4.97 -0.08
CA PHE A 40 3.41 -6.39 0.17
C PHE A 40 2.28 -6.67 1.14
N ILE A 41 2.15 -5.88 2.21
CA ILE A 41 1.03 -6.00 3.16
C ILE A 41 -0.30 -5.70 2.47
N LEU A 42 -0.35 -4.63 1.67
CA LEU A 42 -1.54 -4.30 0.88
C LEU A 42 -1.91 -5.42 -0.09
N LEU A 43 -0.93 -5.98 -0.80
CA LEU A 43 -1.16 -7.11 -1.69
C LEU A 43 -1.67 -8.34 -0.93
N ALA A 44 -1.03 -8.73 0.17
CA ALA A 44 -1.40 -9.89 0.96
C ALA A 44 -2.82 -9.76 1.53
N SER A 45 -3.17 -8.57 2.07
CA SER A 45 -4.53 -8.29 2.57
C SER A 45 -5.57 -8.32 1.47
N SER A 46 -5.32 -7.70 0.31
CA SER A 46 -6.25 -7.75 -0.82
C SER A 46 -6.45 -9.18 -1.36
N VAL A 47 -5.38 -9.96 -1.48
CA VAL A 47 -5.45 -11.37 -1.90
C VAL A 47 -6.24 -12.20 -0.88
N CYS A 48 -5.99 -12.00 0.42
CA CYS A 48 -6.72 -12.64 1.50
C CYS A 48 -8.23 -12.32 1.42
N TRP A 49 -8.58 -11.05 1.20
CA TRP A 49 -9.98 -10.64 1.03
C TRP A 49 -10.62 -11.36 -0.16
N VAL A 50 -9.98 -11.39 -1.33
CA VAL A 50 -10.54 -12.04 -2.52
C VAL A 50 -10.80 -13.52 -2.29
N PHE A 51 -9.88 -14.25 -1.64
CA PHE A 51 -10.06 -15.69 -1.39
C PHE A 51 -11.07 -16.02 -0.29
N LEU A 52 -11.21 -15.16 0.72
CA LEU A 52 -12.12 -15.36 1.85
C LEU A 52 -13.49 -14.67 1.66
N SER A 53 -13.65 -13.86 0.61
CA SER A 53 -14.88 -13.13 0.31
C SER A 53 -16.01 -14.11 -0.05
N PRO A 54 -17.11 -14.17 0.71
CA PRO A 54 -18.23 -15.06 0.41
C PRO A 54 -19.06 -14.58 -0.79
N SER A 55 -19.07 -13.27 -1.09
CA SER A 55 -19.82 -12.73 -2.25
C SER A 55 -19.01 -12.68 -3.55
N ASP A 56 -17.75 -13.10 -3.53
CA ASP A 56 -16.79 -12.85 -4.59
C ASP A 56 -16.80 -11.37 -5.02
N VAL A 57 -16.39 -10.50 -4.08
CA VAL A 57 -16.44 -9.04 -4.24
C VAL A 57 -15.71 -8.55 -5.50
N LEU A 58 -14.65 -9.26 -5.89
CA LEU A 58 -13.86 -8.93 -7.09
C LEU A 58 -14.66 -9.18 -8.37
N SER A 59 -15.41 -10.28 -8.45
CA SER A 59 -16.28 -10.55 -9.60
C SER A 59 -17.50 -9.63 -9.61
N ARG A 60 -18.05 -9.29 -8.44
CA ARG A 60 -19.26 -8.46 -8.33
C ARG A 60 -19.00 -6.99 -8.62
N GLN A 61 -17.94 -6.40 -8.07
CA GLN A 61 -17.57 -4.99 -8.27
C GLN A 61 -16.05 -4.80 -8.42
N PRO A 62 -15.45 -5.29 -9.52
CA PRO A 62 -14.01 -5.23 -9.74
C PRO A 62 -13.49 -3.79 -9.77
N ARG A 63 -14.26 -2.87 -10.36
CA ARG A 63 -13.86 -1.47 -10.52
C ARG A 63 -13.69 -0.77 -9.17
N LEU A 64 -14.64 -0.96 -8.25
CA LEU A 64 -14.61 -0.33 -6.94
C LEU A 64 -13.50 -0.93 -6.07
N PHE A 65 -13.32 -2.25 -6.12
CA PHE A 65 -12.26 -2.93 -5.39
C PHE A 65 -10.86 -2.46 -5.86
N MET A 66 -10.64 -2.46 -7.18
CA MET A 66 -9.38 -1.98 -7.76
C MET A 66 -9.15 -0.50 -7.51
N TYR A 67 -10.19 0.33 -7.53
CA TYR A 67 -10.09 1.74 -7.18
C TYR A 67 -9.63 1.92 -5.74
N CYS A 68 -10.27 1.24 -4.78
CA CYS A 68 -9.87 1.31 -3.37
C CYS A 68 -8.41 0.86 -3.17
N TYR A 69 -8.03 -0.28 -3.77
CA TYR A 69 -6.65 -0.78 -3.75
C TYR A 69 -5.66 0.25 -4.33
N ALA A 70 -5.98 0.81 -5.49
CA ALA A 70 -5.14 1.78 -6.18
C ALA A 70 -4.97 3.08 -5.38
N THR A 71 -6.02 3.56 -4.69
CA THR A 71 -5.94 4.75 -3.84
C THR A 71 -4.99 4.53 -2.65
N VAL A 72 -5.09 3.37 -1.98
CA VAL A 72 -4.16 3.03 -0.88
C VAL A 72 -2.72 2.87 -1.39
N ALA A 73 -2.53 2.21 -2.53
CA ALA A 73 -1.22 2.04 -3.15
C ALA A 73 -0.61 3.39 -3.56
N SER A 74 -1.42 4.29 -4.12
CA SER A 74 -1.00 5.65 -4.51
C SER A 74 -0.55 6.45 -3.30
N ASN A 75 -1.25 6.35 -2.16
CA ASN A 75 -0.85 6.97 -0.91
C ASN A 75 0.55 6.52 -0.45
N VAL A 76 0.83 5.20 -0.50
CA VAL A 76 2.16 4.66 -0.21
C VAL A 76 3.19 5.27 -1.16
N CYS A 77 2.93 5.24 -2.47
CA CYS A 77 3.82 5.79 -3.48
C CYS A 77 4.12 7.27 -3.28
N CYS A 78 3.12 8.10 -2.97
CA CYS A 78 3.31 9.53 -2.71
C CYS A 78 4.25 9.76 -1.52
N LYS A 79 4.03 9.04 -0.40
CA LYS A 79 4.92 9.14 0.78
C LYS A 79 6.34 8.66 0.48
N LEU A 80 6.49 7.66 -0.37
CA LEU A 80 7.81 7.20 -0.82
C LEU A 80 8.53 8.28 -1.64
N ILE A 81 7.85 8.88 -2.62
CA ILE A 81 8.41 9.96 -3.46
C ILE A 81 8.80 11.15 -2.60
N LEU A 82 7.92 11.60 -1.71
CA LEU A 82 8.20 12.70 -0.77
C LEU A 82 9.39 12.39 0.13
N ALA A 83 9.52 11.16 0.64
CA ALA A 83 10.67 10.77 1.43
C ALA A 83 11.99 10.85 0.65
N GLN A 84 11.98 10.57 -0.67
CA GLN A 84 13.15 10.75 -1.53
C GLN A 84 13.45 12.24 -1.77
N LEU A 85 12.45 13.04 -2.08
CA LEU A 85 12.59 14.48 -2.35
C LEU A 85 13.11 15.24 -1.12
N CYS A 86 12.57 14.94 0.06
CA CYS A 86 12.96 15.58 1.32
C CYS A 86 14.19 14.92 1.98
N LYS A 87 14.84 13.95 1.32
CA LYS A 87 15.98 13.18 1.85
C LYS A 87 15.70 12.56 3.24
N SER A 88 14.45 12.25 3.52
CA SER A 88 14.00 11.67 4.80
C SER A 88 14.05 10.14 4.74
N ARG A 89 13.51 9.45 5.75
CA ARG A 89 13.37 7.98 5.71
C ARG A 89 11.98 7.63 5.22
N ALA A 90 11.89 6.65 4.32
CA ALA A 90 10.61 6.12 3.87
C ALA A 90 9.83 5.55 5.07
N PRO A 91 8.55 5.90 5.26
CA PRO A 91 7.73 5.30 6.30
C PRO A 91 7.51 3.81 6.00
N VAL A 92 7.76 2.94 7.00
CA VAL A 92 7.47 1.49 6.88
C VAL A 92 5.98 1.24 6.97
N PHE A 93 5.36 1.94 7.91
CA PHE A 93 3.97 1.79 8.27
C PHE A 93 3.20 2.92 7.62
N ASN A 94 2.36 2.59 6.63
CA ASN A 94 1.39 3.53 6.11
C ASN A 94 0.06 3.33 6.84
N GLN A 95 -0.46 4.41 7.43
CA GLN A 95 -1.69 4.39 8.20
C GLN A 95 -2.88 3.85 7.37
N LEU A 96 -2.98 4.26 6.10
CA LEU A 96 -4.01 3.77 5.18
C LEU A 96 -3.95 2.26 4.94
N VAL A 97 -2.73 1.70 4.81
CA VAL A 97 -2.54 0.25 4.61
C VAL A 97 -2.96 -0.52 5.86
N ILE A 98 -2.65 0.01 7.05
CA ILE A 98 -3.05 -0.60 8.32
C ILE A 98 -4.57 -0.59 8.44
N ILE A 99 -5.22 0.55 8.20
CA ILE A 99 -6.69 0.68 8.27
C ILE A 99 -7.35 -0.32 7.30
N TYR A 100 -6.87 -0.38 6.06
CA TYR A 100 -7.37 -1.35 5.07
C TYR A 100 -7.18 -2.79 5.56
N SER A 101 -5.98 -3.15 6.05
CA SER A 101 -5.68 -4.52 6.48
C SER A 101 -6.49 -4.94 7.70
N VAL A 102 -6.68 -4.04 8.68
CA VAL A 102 -7.53 -4.29 9.86
C VAL A 102 -8.98 -4.46 9.44
N PHE A 103 -9.46 -3.63 8.51
CA PHE A 103 -10.81 -3.75 7.97
C PHE A 103 -11.03 -5.12 7.32
N VAL A 104 -10.11 -5.57 6.46
CA VAL A 104 -10.17 -6.88 5.82
C VAL A 104 -10.19 -8.00 6.86
N PHE A 105 -9.27 -7.96 7.82
CA PHE A 105 -9.18 -8.99 8.85
C PHE A 105 -10.47 -9.06 9.68
N TRP A 106 -11.01 -7.91 10.06
CA TRP A 106 -12.28 -7.83 10.79
C TRP A 106 -13.44 -8.38 9.96
N TRP A 107 -13.51 -8.01 8.67
CA TRP A 107 -14.53 -8.50 7.74
C TRP A 107 -14.51 -10.03 7.62
N CYS A 108 -13.32 -10.62 7.50
CA CYS A 108 -13.16 -12.07 7.34
C CYS A 108 -13.38 -12.88 8.62
N THR A 109 -13.25 -12.29 9.81
CA THR A 109 -13.26 -13.05 11.09
C THR A 109 -14.48 -12.78 11.96
N ALA A 110 -15.05 -11.57 11.94
CA ALA A 110 -16.08 -11.15 12.89
C ALA A 110 -17.51 -11.24 12.35
N ILE A 111 -17.70 -11.29 11.03
CA ILE A 111 -19.03 -11.17 10.41
C ILE A 111 -19.58 -12.56 10.01
N PRO A 112 -20.80 -12.92 10.44
CA PRO A 112 -21.47 -14.15 10.00
C PRO A 112 -21.65 -14.20 8.47
N LEU A 113 -21.50 -15.38 7.86
CA LEU A 113 -21.50 -15.59 6.41
C LEU A 113 -22.73 -14.98 5.70
N ASP A 114 -23.92 -15.09 6.31
CA ASP A 114 -25.18 -14.62 5.74
C ASP A 114 -25.25 -13.09 5.59
N TRP A 115 -24.71 -12.36 6.57
CA TRP A 115 -24.67 -10.89 6.57
C TRP A 115 -23.57 -10.37 5.66
N SER A 116 -22.45 -11.10 5.60
CA SER A 116 -21.32 -10.74 4.73
C SER A 116 -21.77 -10.61 3.28
N THR A 117 -22.64 -11.52 2.80
CA THR A 117 -23.07 -11.55 1.39
C THR A 117 -23.87 -10.32 0.93
N GLN A 118 -24.67 -9.74 1.82
CA GLN A 118 -25.55 -8.61 1.48
C GLN A 118 -24.85 -7.25 1.60
N TYR A 119 -23.99 -7.09 2.62
CA TYR A 119 -23.43 -5.79 2.97
C TYR A 119 -22.00 -5.55 2.47
N GLU A 120 -21.29 -6.57 1.99
CA GLU A 120 -19.87 -6.46 1.56
C GLU A 120 -19.60 -5.31 0.58
N VAL A 121 -20.48 -5.14 -0.42
CA VAL A 121 -20.37 -4.06 -1.40
C VAL A 121 -20.57 -2.68 -0.77
N ALA A 122 -21.56 -2.54 0.11
CA ALA A 122 -21.85 -1.27 0.77
C ALA A 122 -20.68 -0.85 1.67
N PHE A 123 -20.09 -1.81 2.37
CA PHE A 123 -18.89 -1.58 3.17
C PHE A 123 -17.65 -1.28 2.33
N LEU A 124 -17.47 -1.95 1.19
CA LEU A 124 -16.40 -1.61 0.25
C LEU A 124 -16.54 -0.17 -0.26
N CYS A 125 -17.77 0.27 -0.53
CA CYS A 125 -18.06 1.65 -0.94
C CYS A 125 -17.74 2.66 0.17
N ALA A 126 -18.15 2.35 1.41
CA ALA A 126 -17.85 3.17 2.58
C ALA A 126 -16.33 3.26 2.83
N LEU A 127 -15.63 2.13 2.78
CA LEU A 127 -14.18 2.05 2.92
C LEU A 127 -13.50 2.85 1.81
N SER A 128 -13.91 2.68 0.56
CA SER A 128 -13.35 3.42 -0.58
C SER A 128 -13.53 4.92 -0.41
N SER A 129 -14.71 5.37 0.01
CA SER A 129 -14.99 6.79 0.24
C SER A 129 -14.13 7.36 1.38
N PHE A 130 -14.00 6.62 2.46
CA PHE A 130 -13.16 6.98 3.61
C PHE A 130 -11.67 7.06 3.23
N VAL A 131 -11.15 6.03 2.55
CA VAL A 131 -9.77 5.97 2.06
C VAL A 131 -9.48 7.15 1.14
N THR A 132 -10.39 7.48 0.22
CA THR A 132 -10.25 8.66 -0.65
C THR A 132 -10.25 9.96 0.14
N ALA A 133 -11.15 10.14 1.10
CA ALA A 133 -11.19 11.33 1.94
C ALA A 133 -9.88 11.53 2.72
N VAL A 134 -9.33 10.46 3.33
CA VAL A 134 -8.05 10.53 4.05
C VAL A 134 -6.89 10.79 3.10
N HIS A 135 -6.88 10.18 1.91
CA HIS A 135 -5.83 10.45 0.90
C HIS A 135 -5.83 11.91 0.45
N ILE A 136 -7.00 12.51 0.24
CA ILE A 136 -7.14 13.93 -0.10
C ILE A 136 -6.72 14.80 1.08
N TYR A 137 -7.12 14.45 2.31
CA TYR A 137 -6.73 15.18 3.51
C TYR A 137 -5.20 15.21 3.70
N GLU A 138 -4.53 14.07 3.55
CA GLU A 138 -3.07 14.01 3.62
C GLU A 138 -2.41 14.83 2.49
N ALA A 139 -2.96 14.77 1.27
CA ALA A 139 -2.46 15.59 0.17
C ALA A 139 -2.58 17.09 0.48
N TYR A 140 -3.72 17.52 1.06
CA TYR A 140 -3.92 18.89 1.48
C TYR A 140 -2.98 19.29 2.61
N SER A 141 -2.83 18.46 3.65
CA SER A 141 -1.99 18.77 4.81
C SER A 141 -0.54 19.01 4.40
N ILE A 142 -0.01 18.16 3.51
CA ILE A 142 1.35 18.28 2.98
C ILE A 142 1.55 19.60 2.22
N VAL A 143 0.55 20.06 1.48
CA VAL A 143 0.61 21.35 0.76
C VAL A 143 0.51 22.53 1.72
N SER A 144 -0.33 22.44 2.74
CA SER A 144 -0.57 23.51 3.71
C SER A 144 0.53 23.70 4.76
N GLU A 145 1.44 22.73 4.90
CA GLU A 145 2.55 22.77 5.86
C GLU A 145 3.79 23.53 5.29
N ASN A 146 3.65 24.14 4.11
CA ASN A 146 4.59 25.11 3.52
C ASN A 146 4.11 26.55 3.74
#